data_AF-A0A7G8WUL7-F1
#
_entry.id   AF-A0A7G8WUL7-F1
#
_cell.length_a   1.000
_cell.length_b   1.000
_cell.length_c   1.000
_cell.angle_alpha   90.00
_cell.angle_beta   90.00
_cell.angle_gamma   90.00
#
_symmetry.space_group_name_H-M   'P 1'
#
loop_
_entity.id
_entity.type
_entity.pdbx_description
1 polymer ?
#
loop_
_entity_poly.entity_id
_entity_poly.type
_entity_poly.pdbx_seq_one_letter_code
_entity_poly.pdbx_strand_id
1 'polypeptide(L)'
;MVNPFHAGFGVSPPLLVGREAVLGDFVEALEDGPGSSGRASLYTGARGAGKTVMLNAVEDRAASWDGWWSARPPPAASSIG
;
A
#
# COMPACT_ATOMS: atom_id res chain seq x y z
N MET A 1 -3.01 4.86 -29.50
CA MET A 1 -2.74 5.28 -28.10
C MET A 1 -2.40 4.03 -27.32
N VAL A 2 -1.19 3.91 -26.76
CA VAL A 2 -0.82 2.71 -26.00
C VAL A 2 -1.57 2.71 -24.66
N ASN A 3 -2.08 1.57 -24.24
CA ASN A 3 -2.71 1.45 -22.92
C ASN A 3 -1.63 1.67 -21.84
N PRO A 4 -1.76 2.68 -20.96
CA PRO A 4 -0.76 2.95 -19.93
C PRO A 4 -0.79 1.93 -18.78
N PHE A 5 -1.81 1.06 -18.73
CA PHE A 5 -1.93 0.01 -17.72
C PHE A 5 -1.25 -1.28 -18.21
N HIS A 6 -0.02 -1.50 -17.76
CA HIS A 6 0.67 -2.78 -17.92
C HIS A 6 0.68 -3.55 -16.60
N ALA A 7 0.34 -4.84 -16.66
CA ALA A 7 0.32 -5.71 -15.49
C ALA A 7 1.74 -6.12 -15.07
N GLY A 8 2.43 -5.25 -14.35
CA GLY A 8 3.69 -5.56 -13.67
C GLY A 8 3.44 -6.12 -12.25
N PHE A 9 4.23 -7.09 -11.82
CA PHE A 9 4.15 -7.60 -10.44
C PHE A 9 4.67 -6.56 -9.46
N GLY A 10 3.80 -6.07 -8.57
CA GLY A 10 4.18 -5.14 -7.51
C GLY A 10 4.61 -3.75 -7.99
N VAL A 11 4.44 -3.45 -9.27
CA VAL A 11 4.69 -2.13 -9.85
C VAL A 11 3.45 -1.27 -9.66
N SER A 12 3.64 -0.08 -9.10
CA SER A 12 2.56 0.89 -8.98
C SER A 12 2.10 1.35 -10.37
N PRO A 13 0.79 1.31 -10.69
CA PRO A 13 0.28 1.81 -11.96
C PRO A 13 0.42 3.34 -12.02
N PRO A 14 0.38 3.94 -13.23
CA PRO A 14 0.41 5.39 -13.38
C PRO A 14 -0.81 6.09 -12.76
N LEU A 15 -1.89 5.34 -12.50
CA LEU A 15 -3.07 5.84 -11.82
C LEU A 15 -3.69 4.75 -10.95
N LEU A 16 -3.99 5.08 -9.69
CA LEU A 16 -4.61 4.18 -8.72
C LEU A 16 -6.10 4.53 -8.51
N VAL A 17 -6.93 4.20 -9.49
CA VAL A 17 -8.35 4.58 -9.48
C VAL A 17 -9.14 3.80 -8.42
N GLY A 18 -10.01 4.50 -7.69
CA GLY A 18 -11.00 3.89 -6.79
C GLY A 18 -10.43 3.38 -5.46
N ARG A 19 -9.21 3.77 -5.10
CA ARG A 19 -8.56 3.38 -3.84
C ARG A 19 -8.36 4.53 -2.86
N GLU A 20 -8.71 5.75 -3.25
CA GLU A 20 -8.55 6.96 -2.42
C GLU A 20 -9.24 6.86 -1.06
N ALA A 21 -10.48 6.33 -1.00
CA ALA A 21 -11.18 6.15 0.27
C ALA A 21 -10.40 5.26 1.24
N VAL A 22 -9.91 4.11 0.75
CA VAL A 22 -9.14 3.16 1.56
C VAL A 22 -7.79 3.74 2.01
N LEU A 23 -7.17 4.59 1.18
CA LEU A 23 -5.94 5.31 1.57
C LEU A 23 -6.24 6.42 2.59
N GLY A 24 -7.38 7.09 2.45
CA GLY A 24 -7.88 8.09 3.39
C GLY A 24 -8.05 7.52 4.79
N ASP A 25 -8.74 6.38 4.90
CA ASP A 25 -8.95 5.68 6.18
C ASP A 25 -7.63 5.36 6.89
N PHE A 26 -6.61 4.97 6.11
CA PHE A 26 -5.28 4.71 6.67
C PHE A 26 -4.61 6.00 7.19
N VAL A 27 -4.70 7.09 6.44
CA VAL A 27 -4.12 8.38 6.82
C VAL A 27 -4.77 8.95 8.06
N GLU A 28 -6.11 8.91 8.13
CA GLU A 28 -6.88 9.33 9.31
C GLU A 28 -6.41 8.57 10.55
N ALA A 29 -6.14 7.27 10.43
CA ALA A 29 -5.62 6.49 11.54
C ALA A 29 -4.19 6.86 11.97
N LEU A 30 -3.36 7.43 11.07
CA LEU A 30 -2.07 8.00 11.44
C LEU A 30 -2.24 9.33 12.20
N GLU A 31 -3.21 10.15 11.78
CA GLU A 31 -3.59 11.44 12.38
C GLU A 31 -4.10 11.30 13.81
N ASP A 32 -4.96 10.32 14.05
CA ASP A 32 -5.56 10.03 15.36
C ASP A 32 -4.52 9.69 16.45
N GLY A 33 -3.30 9.31 16.04
CA GLY A 33 -2.20 9.08 16.96
C GLY A 33 -2.23 7.72 17.67
N PRO A 34 -1.52 7.58 18.80
CA PRO A 34 -1.38 6.30 19.51
C PRO A 34 -2.73 5.75 20.00
N GLY A 35 -3.01 4.49 19.66
CA GLY A 35 -4.23 3.79 20.09
C GLY A 35 -5.37 3.75 19.07
N SER A 36 -5.25 4.45 17.93
CA SER A 36 -6.23 4.33 16.85
C SER A 36 -6.24 2.92 16.25
N SER A 37 -7.42 2.32 16.14
CA SER A 37 -7.60 0.97 15.60
C SER A 37 -7.20 0.85 14.13
N GLY A 38 -7.24 1.94 13.36
CA GLY A 38 -6.91 1.94 11.93
C GLY A 38 -5.40 1.84 11.63
N ARG A 39 -4.52 1.97 12.64
CA ARG A 39 -3.06 1.87 12.47
C ARG A 39 -2.58 0.48 12.05
N ALA A 40 -3.42 -0.54 12.25
CA ALA A 40 -3.21 -1.87 11.72
C ALA A 40 -4.18 -2.13 10.57
N SER A 41 -3.66 -2.16 9.34
CA SER A 41 -4.45 -2.40 8.13
C SER A 41 -4.04 -3.72 7.47
N LEU A 42 -5.04 -4.52 7.06
CA LEU A 42 -4.84 -5.79 6.34
C LEU A 42 -5.58 -5.76 5.01
N TYR A 43 -4.83 -5.69 3.91
CA TYR A 43 -5.40 -5.76 2.56
C TYR A 43 -5.63 -7.20 2.14
N THR A 44 -6.90 -7.59 1.99
CA THR A 44 -7.30 -8.94 1.56
C THR A 44 -7.90 -8.93 0.14
N GLY A 45 -7.93 -10.08 -0.53
CA GLY A 45 -8.51 -10.22 -1.86
C GLY A 45 -7.78 -11.22 -2.75
N ALA A 46 -8.36 -11.51 -3.93
CA ALA A 46 -7.83 -12.48 -4.90
C ALA A 46 -6.41 -12.17 -5.41
N ARG A 47 -5.75 -13.15 -6.03
CA ARG A 47 -4.49 -12.93 -6.76
C ARG A 47 -4.73 -11.88 -7.86
N GLY A 48 -3.81 -10.93 -8.00
CA GLY A 48 -3.93 -9.84 -8.98
C GLY A 48 -4.84 -8.68 -8.56
N ALA A 49 -5.45 -8.71 -7.37
CA ALA A 49 -6.33 -7.61 -6.90
C ALA A 49 -5.61 -6.29 -6.56
N GLY A 50 -4.28 -6.21 -6.73
CA GLY A 50 -3.50 -5.00 -6.45
C GLY A 50 -3.07 -4.83 -4.98
N LYS A 51 -3.08 -5.88 -4.14
CA LYS A 51 -2.68 -5.79 -2.73
C LYS A 51 -1.28 -5.20 -2.53
N THR A 52 -0.29 -5.64 -3.32
CA THR A 52 1.07 -5.10 -3.26
C THR A 52 1.12 -3.63 -3.70
N VAL A 53 0.30 -3.24 -4.67
CA VAL A 53 0.18 -1.84 -5.10
C VAL A 53 -0.41 -0.98 -3.96
N MET A 54 -1.39 -1.50 -3.21
CA MET A 54 -1.90 -0.81 -2.02
C MET A 54 -0.81 -0.60 -0.97
N LEU A 55 0.03 -1.60 -0.71
CA LEU A 55 1.15 -1.46 0.23
C LEU A 55 2.15 -0.38 -0.23
N ASN A 56 2.47 -0.30 -1.53
CA ASN A 56 3.31 0.77 -2.05
C ASN A 56 2.65 2.15 -1.85
N ALA A 57 1.36 2.29 -2.17
CA ALA A 57 0.67 3.58 -2.05
C ALA A 57 0.57 4.07 -0.60
N VAL A 58 0.36 3.15 0.34
CA VAL A 58 0.37 3.42 1.79
C VAL A 58 1.75 3.86 2.25
N GLU A 59 2.80 3.18 1.79
CA GLU A 59 4.19 3.54 2.07
C GLU A 59 4.52 4.94 1.52
N ASP A 60 4.15 5.24 0.28
CA ASP A 60 4.34 6.56 -0.34
C ASP A 60 3.60 7.66 0.45
N ARG A 61 2.38 7.37 0.91
CA ARG A 61 1.58 8.31 1.70
C ARG A 61 2.15 8.52 3.10
N ALA A 62 2.62 7.48 3.77
CA ALA A 62 3.27 7.58 5.07
C ALA A 62 4.62 8.32 4.96
N ALA A 63 5.38 8.12 3.87
CA ALA A 63 6.64 8.82 3.64
C ALA A 63 6.45 10.33 3.39
N SER A 64 5.25 10.76 2.96
CA SER A 64 4.92 12.18 2.81
C SER A 64 4.55 12.87 4.12
N TRP A 65 4.56 12.15 5.25
CA TRP A 65 4.16 12.65 6.57
C TRP A 65 5.35 12.82 7.50
N ASP A 66 5.43 13.97 8.16
CA ASP A 66 6.47 14.23 9.14
C ASP A 66 6.37 13.28 10.34
N GLY A 67 7.50 12.71 10.74
CA GLY A 67 7.59 11.82 11.90
C GLY A 67 7.29 10.34 11.62
N TRP A 68 7.05 9.96 10.35
CA TRP A 68 6.87 8.57 9.95
C TRP A 68 8.04 8.06 9.11
N TRP A 69 8.39 6.78 9.28
CA TRP A 69 9.39 6.08 8.49
C TRP A 69 8.80 4.75 8.01
N SER A 70 9.00 4.41 6.73
CA SER A 70 8.58 3.12 6.18
C SER A 70 9.68 2.07 6.30
N ALA A 71 9.34 0.91 6.85
CA ALA A 71 10.24 -0.24 6.92
C ALA A 71 9.60 -1.42 6.19
N ARG A 72 10.21 -1.82 5.08
CA ARG A 72 9.82 -3.01 4.34
C ARG A 72 10.71 -4.18 4.75
N PRO A 73 10.15 -5.29 5.25
CA PRO A 73 10.97 -6.47 5.47
C PRO A 73 11.51 -6.96 4.11
N PRO A 74 12.72 -7.55 4.07
CA PRO A 74 13.21 -8.17 2.85
C PRO A 74 12.18 -9.19 2.36
N PRO A 75 12.08 -9.42 1.03
CA PRO A 75 11.20 -10.46 0.49
C PRO A 75 11.48 -11.76 1.25
N ALA A 76 10.41 -12.44 1.67
CA ALA A 76 10.53 -13.70 2.38
C ALA A 76 11.46 -14.61 1.59
N ALA A 77 12.52 -15.10 2.23
CA ALA A 77 13.47 -16.00 1.59
C ALA A 77 12.66 -17.16 1.00
N SER A 78 12.70 -17.31 -0.32
CA SER A 78 12.06 -18.42 -0.99
C SER A 78 12.60 -19.69 -0.34
N SER A 79 11.74 -20.39 0.38
CA SER A 79 12.03 -21.74 0.88
C SER A 79 12.05 -22.63 -0.35
N ILE A 80 13.16 -22.64 -1.07
CA ILE A 80 13.39 -23.57 -2.17
C ILE A 80 13.68 -24.90 -1.48
N GLY A 81 12.61 -25.68 -1.28
CA GLY A 81 12.68 -27.13 -1.17
C GLY A 81 12.67 -27.76 -2.54
#